data_AF-A0A7S2HW36-F1
#
_entry.id   AF-A0A7S2HW36-F1
#
_cell.length_a   1.000
_cell.length_b   1.000
_cell.length_c   1.000
_cell.angle_alpha   90.00
_cell.angle_beta   90.00
_cell.angle_gamma   90.00
#
_symmetry.space_group_name_H-M   'P 1'
#
loop_
_entity.id
_entity.type
_entity.pdbx_description
1 polymer ?
#
loop_
_entity_poly.entity_id
_entity_poly.type
_entity_poly.pdbx_seq_one_letter_code
_entity_poly.pdbx_strand_id
1 'polypeptide(L)'
;GKLEVCNRKGQALPHGWAVDGGGNLTTDASVALTVGGLTPLGGSEETAGYKGYGLNMMVEILCAVLSGCESVGPDVPLWTADRGRKVDYGHCFMCIDPAQVLPGGNFE
;
A
#
# COMPACT_ATOMS: atom_id res chain seq x y z
N GLY A 1 -9.74 -0.47 5.49
CA GLY A 1 -10.56 -0.73 4.28
C GLY A 1 -11.19 -2.12 4.26
N LYS A 2 -10.84 -2.98 3.29
CA LYS A 2 -11.42 -4.35 3.17
C LYS A 2 -11.22 -5.20 4.42
N LEU A 3 -10.08 -5.05 5.08
CA LEU A 3 -9.75 -5.76 6.30
C LEU A 3 -10.72 -5.42 7.45
N GLU A 4 -11.09 -4.14 7.61
CA GLU A 4 -12.14 -3.71 8.54
C GLU A 4 -13.53 -4.25 8.16
N VAL A 5 -13.83 -4.37 6.86
CA VAL A 5 -15.11 -4.93 6.40
C VAL A 5 -15.21 -6.41 6.81
N CYS A 6 -14.16 -7.20 6.58
CA CYS A 6 -14.10 -8.59 7.03
C CYS A 6 -14.22 -8.68 8.56
N ASN A 7 -13.49 -7.84 9.30
CA ASN A 7 -13.55 -7.81 10.76
C ASN A 7 -14.98 -7.49 11.28
N ARG A 8 -15.63 -6.45 10.75
CA ARG A 8 -17.00 -6.08 11.13
C ARG A 8 -18.04 -7.15 10.79
N LYS A 9 -17.77 -7.97 9.76
CA LYS A 9 -18.63 -9.09 9.36
C LYS A 9 -18.30 -10.40 10.08
N GLY A 10 -17.27 -10.44 10.92
CA GLY A 10 -16.77 -11.68 11.51
C GLY A 10 -16.32 -12.71 10.46
N GLN A 11 -15.85 -12.24 9.29
CA GLN A 11 -15.41 -13.09 8.19
C GLN A 11 -13.89 -13.23 8.20
N ALA A 12 -13.41 -14.45 7.96
CA ALA A 12 -11.99 -14.70 7.75
C ALA A 12 -11.48 -13.95 6.51
N LEU A 13 -10.23 -13.49 6.58
CA LEU A 13 -9.54 -12.93 5.43
C LEU A 13 -9.16 -14.05 4.46
N PRO A 14 -9.15 -13.77 3.15
CA PRO A 14 -8.48 -14.65 2.19
C PRO A 14 -7.02 -14.88 2.59
N HIS A 15 -6.53 -16.11 2.37
CA HIS A 15 -5.16 -16.46 2.68
C HIS A 15 -4.17 -15.58 1.91
N GLY A 16 -3.07 -15.20 2.56
CA GLY A 16 -2.01 -14.39 1.95
C GLY A 16 -2.23 -12.88 1.97
N TRP A 17 -3.34 -12.37 2.52
CA TRP A 17 -3.62 -10.92 2.57
C TRP A 17 -2.91 -10.18 3.71
N ALA A 18 -2.59 -10.86 4.80
CA ALA A 18 -2.08 -10.23 6.00
C ALA A 18 -1.15 -11.16 6.78
N VAL A 19 -0.36 -10.55 7.65
CA VAL A 19 0.51 -11.21 8.62
C VAL A 19 0.15 -10.76 10.03
N ASP A 20 0.49 -11.59 11.03
CA ASP A 20 0.47 -11.23 12.44
C ASP A 20 1.72 -10.41 12.84
N GLY A 21 1.84 -10.06 14.13
CA GLY A 21 2.97 -9.28 14.63
C GLY A 21 4.32 -10.02 14.63
N GLY A 22 4.31 -11.34 14.41
CA GLY A 22 5.52 -12.14 14.17
C GLY A 22 5.87 -12.26 12.69
N GLY A 23 5.06 -11.71 11.79
CA GLY A 23 5.22 -11.84 10.34
C GLY A 23 4.67 -13.14 9.75
N ASN A 24 3.95 -13.95 10.53
CA ASN A 24 3.33 -15.18 10.01
C ASN A 24 1.99 -14.87 9.33
N LEU A 25 1.66 -15.59 8.25
CA LEU A 25 0.39 -15.40 7.56
C LEU A 25 -0.80 -15.65 8.49
N THR A 26 -1.78 -14.75 8.45
CA THR A 26 -3.00 -14.86 9.24
C THR A 26 -4.25 -14.68 8.38
N THR A 27 -5.32 -15.35 8.77
CA THR A 27 -6.67 -15.15 8.22
C THR A 27 -7.59 -14.43 9.20
N ASP A 28 -7.09 -14.08 10.39
CA ASP A 28 -7.83 -13.33 11.40
C ASP A 28 -7.67 -11.82 11.15
N ALA A 29 -8.79 -11.17 10.81
CA ALA A 29 -8.83 -9.74 10.57
C ALA A 29 -8.54 -8.90 11.82
N SER A 30 -8.88 -9.38 13.01
CA SER A 30 -8.61 -8.67 14.27
C SER A 30 -7.11 -8.63 14.55
N VAL A 31 -6.42 -9.75 14.36
CA VAL A 31 -4.96 -9.85 14.54
C VAL A 31 -4.23 -8.91 13.59
N ALA A 32 -4.61 -8.92 12.30
CA ALA A 32 -3.98 -8.08 11.29
C ALA A 32 -4.24 -6.57 11.50
N LEU A 33 -5.35 -6.15 12.12
CA LEU A 33 -5.62 -4.73 12.43
C LEU A 33 -4.85 -4.21 13.63
N THR A 34 -4.52 -5.07 14.59
CA THR A 34 -4.07 -4.65 15.92
C THR A 34 -2.57 -4.77 16.11
N VAL A 35 -1.99 -5.87 15.64
CA VAL A 35 -0.57 -6.19 15.87
C VAL A 35 0.17 -6.61 14.60
N GLY A 36 -0.55 -6.80 13.49
CA GLY A 36 -0.03 -7.31 12.24
C GLY A 36 0.13 -6.25 11.14
N GLY A 37 0.08 -6.72 9.90
CA GLY A 37 0.22 -5.88 8.72
C GLY A 37 -0.32 -6.51 7.44
N LEU A 38 -0.40 -5.73 6.38
CA LEU A 38 -0.78 -6.22 5.05
C LEU A 38 0.44 -6.76 4.32
N THR A 39 0.24 -7.82 3.55
CA THR A 39 1.24 -8.26 2.58
C THR A 39 1.24 -7.34 1.35
N PRO A 40 2.38 -7.21 0.65
CA PRO A 40 2.40 -6.52 -0.63
C PRO A 40 1.66 -7.33 -1.71
N LEU A 41 1.39 -6.69 -2.86
CA LEU A 41 0.94 -7.42 -4.05
C LEU A 41 1.92 -8.55 -4.37
N GLY A 42 1.39 -9.75 -4.64
CA GLY A 42 2.22 -10.94 -4.81
C GLY A 42 2.57 -11.65 -3.50
N GLY A 43 2.05 -11.22 -2.35
CA GLY A 43 2.04 -12.01 -1.12
C GLY A 43 3.44 -12.39 -0.61
N SER A 44 3.71 -13.69 -0.53
CA SER A 44 4.98 -14.25 -0.08
C SER A 44 6.06 -14.20 -1.17
N GLU A 45 7.29 -14.57 -0.82
CA GLU A 45 8.38 -14.68 -1.80
C GLU A 45 8.04 -15.64 -2.96
N GLU A 46 7.42 -16.78 -2.65
CA GLU A 46 7.00 -17.80 -3.64
C GLU A 46 6.04 -17.24 -4.71
N THR A 47 5.25 -16.23 -4.33
CA THR A 47 4.27 -15.56 -5.21
C THR A 47 4.76 -14.20 -5.71
N ALA A 48 6.07 -13.96 -5.58
CA ALA A 48 6.80 -12.76 -6.01
C ALA A 48 6.40 -11.47 -5.29
N GLY A 49 6.10 -11.55 -3.99
CA GLY A 49 5.75 -10.41 -3.14
C GLY A 49 6.81 -9.30 -3.11
N TYR A 50 8.08 -9.64 -3.33
CA TYR A 50 9.16 -8.64 -3.45
C TYR A 50 8.93 -7.65 -4.61
N LYS A 51 8.20 -8.03 -5.66
CA LYS A 51 7.82 -7.12 -6.75
C LYS A 51 6.78 -6.10 -6.28
N GLY A 52 5.74 -6.55 -5.56
CA GLY A 52 4.76 -5.64 -4.98
C GLY A 52 5.35 -4.73 -3.92
N TYR A 53 6.30 -5.22 -3.12
CA TYR A 53 7.06 -4.39 -2.19
C TYR A 53 7.84 -3.30 -2.95
N GLY A 54 8.54 -3.67 -4.03
CA GLY A 54 9.23 -2.70 -4.90
C GLY A 54 8.29 -1.65 -5.51
N LEU A 55 7.08 -2.05 -5.93
CA LEU A 55 6.07 -1.12 -6.42
C LEU A 55 5.59 -0.16 -5.31
N ASN A 56 5.36 -0.65 -4.09
CA ASN A 56 5.01 0.20 -2.95
C ASN A 56 6.13 1.21 -2.66
N MET A 57 7.39 0.77 -2.67
CA MET A 57 8.56 1.65 -2.49
C MET A 57 8.64 2.72 -3.59
N MET A 58 8.36 2.37 -4.84
CA MET A 58 8.32 3.33 -5.95
C MET A 58 7.24 4.40 -5.71
N VAL A 59 6.04 4.01 -5.27
CA VAL A 59 4.96 4.96 -4.93
C VAL A 59 5.39 5.88 -3.79
N GLU A 60 5.99 5.33 -2.73
CA GLU A 60 6.46 6.10 -1.57
C GLU A 60 7.51 7.15 -1.97
N ILE A 61 8.48 6.77 -2.80
CA ILE A 61 9.52 7.68 -3.29
C ILE A 61 8.91 8.80 -4.14
N LEU A 62 8.08 8.44 -5.12
CA LEU A 62 7.49 9.40 -6.04
C LEU A 62 6.52 10.36 -5.36
N CYS A 63 5.74 9.86 -4.40
CA CYS A 63 4.68 10.64 -3.77
C CYS A 63 5.18 11.39 -2.53
N ALA A 64 5.88 10.74 -1.60
CA ALA A 64 6.25 11.34 -0.32
C ALA A 64 7.67 11.96 -0.37
N VAL A 65 8.68 11.18 -0.75
CA VAL A 65 10.08 11.63 -0.70
C VAL A 65 10.35 12.78 -1.67
N LEU A 66 9.99 12.62 -2.94
CA LEU A 66 10.24 13.65 -3.97
C LEU A 66 9.37 14.90 -3.81
N SER A 67 8.21 14.79 -3.16
CA SER A 67 7.36 15.94 -2.83
C SER A 67 7.83 16.71 -1.60
N GLY A 68 8.80 16.17 -0.85
CA GLY A 68 9.33 16.80 0.36
C GLY A 68 8.41 16.67 1.58
N CYS A 69 7.63 15.57 1.67
CA CYS A 69 6.82 15.29 2.85
C CYS A 69 7.69 15.16 4.11
N GLU A 70 7.18 15.63 5.25
CA GLU A 70 7.83 15.52 6.55
C GLU A 70 7.79 14.09 7.09
N SER A 71 6.73 13.33 6.76
CA SER A 71 6.54 11.95 7.19
C SER A 71 6.64 10.99 6.00
N VAL A 72 7.43 9.93 6.13
CA VAL A 72 7.65 8.91 5.09
C VAL A 72 7.65 7.52 5.73
N GLY A 73 7.04 6.55 5.07
CA GLY A 73 7.00 5.16 5.51
C GLY A 73 6.45 4.99 6.93
N PRO A 74 7.22 4.45 7.89
CA PRO A 74 6.73 4.18 9.24
C PRO A 74 6.43 5.45 10.07
N ASP A 75 6.93 6.62 9.64
CA ASP A 75 6.66 7.89 10.32
C ASP A 75 5.26 8.43 9.98
N VAL A 76 4.63 7.91 8.92
CA VAL A 76 3.25 8.25 8.58
C VAL A 76 2.32 7.67 9.63
N PRO A 77 1.48 8.50 10.28
CA PRO A 77 0.58 8.02 11.31
C PRO A 77 -0.41 6.99 10.75
N LEU A 78 -0.70 5.96 11.55
CA LEU A 78 -1.71 4.97 11.21
C LEU A 78 -3.06 5.65 10.94
N TRP A 79 -3.82 5.12 9.99
CA TRP A 79 -5.16 5.64 9.68
C TRP A 79 -6.13 5.60 10.88
N THR A 80 -5.86 4.75 11.87
CA THR A 80 -6.61 4.67 13.13
C THR A 80 -6.19 5.72 14.16
N ALA A 81 -5.05 6.38 13.96
CA ALA A 81 -4.62 7.50 14.79
C ALA A 81 -5.56 8.70 14.55
N ASP A 82 -5.73 9.51 15.59
CA ASP A 82 -6.67 10.63 15.73
C ASP A 82 -7.12 11.28 14.41
N ARG A 83 -8.43 11.15 14.11
CA ARG A 83 -9.07 11.66 12.89
C ARG A 83 -9.02 13.19 12.74
N GLY A 84 -8.66 13.92 13.81
CA GLY A 84 -8.53 15.37 13.80
C GLY A 84 -7.15 15.87 13.36
N ARG A 85 -6.13 15.02 13.31
CA ARG A 85 -4.77 15.43 12.94
C ARG A 85 -4.64 15.53 11.43
N LYS A 86 -4.12 16.66 10.94
CA LYS A 86 -3.70 16.79 9.54
C LYS A 86 -2.59 15.78 9.27
N VAL A 87 -2.83 14.88 8.32
CA VAL A 87 -1.79 13.97 7.83
C VAL A 87 -1.12 14.62 6.63
N ASP A 88 0.21 14.56 6.61
CA ASP A 88 1.01 15.05 5.50
C ASP A 88 1.10 13.95 4.42
N TYR A 89 0.37 14.15 3.33
CA TYR A 89 0.39 13.24 2.18
C TYR A 89 0.93 13.96 0.97
N GLY A 90 1.86 13.30 0.28
CA GLY A 90 2.33 13.73 -1.02
C GLY A 90 1.63 12.97 -2.15
N HIS A 91 1.61 13.58 -3.34
CA HIS A 91 0.98 13.02 -4.52
C HIS A 91 1.88 13.20 -5.72
N CYS A 92 1.98 12.17 -6.56
CA CYS A 92 2.67 12.23 -7.83
C CYS A 92 1.65 12.13 -8.98
N PHE A 93 1.77 13.02 -9.96
CA PHE A 93 0.98 12.97 -11.19
C PHE A 93 1.95 12.91 -12.37
N MET A 94 1.69 11.99 -13.31
CA MET A 94 2.48 11.83 -14.51
C MET A 94 1.59 12.03 -15.73
N CYS A 95 2.04 12.88 -16.65
CA CYS A 95 1.42 13.08 -17.95
C CYS A 95 2.45 12.75 -19.02
N ILE A 96 2.06 11.92 -19.99
CA ILE A 96 2.91 11.53 -21.12
C ILE A 96 2.15 11.92 -22.38
N ASP A 97 2.73 12.79 -23.19
CA ASP A 97 2.24 13.07 -24.54
C ASP A 97 2.71 11.93 -25.47
N PRO A 98 1.80 11.06 -25.96
CA PRO A 98 2.16 9.94 -26.80
C PRO A 98 2.86 10.37 -28.09
N ALA A 99 2.55 11.55 -28.63
CA ALA A 99 3.16 12.05 -29.86
C ALA A 99 4.66 12.31 -29.71
N GLN A 100 5.15 12.55 -28.50
CA GLN A 100 6.58 12.72 -28.21
C GLN A 100 7.32 11.39 -28.05
N VAL A 101 6.61 10.33 -27.64
CA VAL A 101 7.20 9.01 -27.40
C VAL A 101 7.17 8.16 -28.68
N LEU A 102 6.15 8.34 -29.50
CA LEU A 102 5.93 7.54 -30.70
C LEU A 102 5.58 8.43 -31.91
N PRO A 103 6.56 9.15 -32.49
CA PRO A 103 6.31 10.09 -33.57
C PRO A 103 5.71 9.41 -34.80
N GLY A 104 4.56 9.89 -35.26
CA GLY A 104 3.86 9.36 -36.44
C GLY A 104 3.10 8.05 -36.23
N GLY A 105 3.05 7.51 -35.00
CA GLY A 105 2.14 6.43 -34.65
C GLY A 105 0.77 6.96 -34.21
N ASN A 106 -0.29 6.21 -34.51
CA ASN A 106 -1.60 6.47 -33.95
C ASN A 106 -1.65 5.92 -32.51
N PHE A 107 -1.96 6.79 -31.54
CA PHE A 107 -2.30 6.42 -30.16
C PHE A 107 -3.72 6.92 -29.89
N GLU A 108 -4.62 6.03 -29.44
CA GLU A 108 -6.03 6.35 -29.16
C GLU A 108 -6.24 6.98 -27.77
#